data_AF-A0A6V7XE42-F1
#
_entry.id   AF-A0A6V7XE42-F1
#
_cell.length_a   1.000
_cell.length_b   1.000
_cell.length_c   1.000
_cell.angle_alpha   90.00
_cell.angle_beta   90.00
_cell.angle_gamma   90.00
#
_symmetry.space_group_name_H-M   'P 1'
#
loop_
_entity.id
_entity.type
_entity.pdbx_description
1 polymer ?
#
loop_
_entity_poly.entity_id
_entity_poly.type
_entity_poly.pdbx_seq_one_letter_code
_entity_poly.pdbx_strand_id
1 'polypeptide(L)'
;MTGILTKENRKRGGKSMQLISKSDYSSQLQRAINRMKADYEEAISLPISDIFMEIALTSPGGSVLLAGQSGIGSRAAIEIMSQMHQMKLCNLRVSSSYSLRQFNQDLRDAIQMACVDGEQVLLVIEDYQLLDESFLQHINSLIASGNVPGLYNSQQEVDSLLSRLRDSAMEEGFGGGGSTTGNLHDYFAFKIQQNVHVAMIMNTGHQKFASRILSNPSLYKRCNIIWQPNLSPETLKQIAELSLIQKKDDSDKNSQPPANWLLQSFVQLFQLAPSESQSPERFSIFVENFHQLLSAKRATIERRVNSLRGGVTKLTETRTAVAKLQKRAAKKSKQLAEKQAEADAALAEITKSMTSANEQKADMEGLKSATEAENLKIEEQKKLIDQQLSELSRC
;
A
#
# COMPACT_ATOMS: atom_id res chain seq x y z
N MET A 1 7.37 -34.16 -17.41
CA MET A 1 8.17 -35.40 -17.42
C MET A 1 9.63 -35.03 -17.31
N THR A 2 10.25 -35.27 -16.17
CA THR A 2 11.71 -35.39 -16.04
C THR A 2 11.97 -36.05 -14.69
N GLY A 3 11.93 -37.39 -14.70
CA GLY A 3 12.42 -38.19 -13.60
C GLY A 3 13.93 -38.37 -13.76
N ILE A 4 14.70 -38.05 -12.73
CA ILE A 4 16.02 -38.62 -12.50
C ILE A 4 16.09 -38.94 -11.01
N LEU A 5 15.59 -40.12 -10.66
CA LEU A 5 15.82 -40.77 -9.38
C LEU A 5 17.17 -41.50 -9.47
N THR A 6 18.25 -40.89 -9.00
CA THR A 6 19.50 -41.64 -8.78
C THR A 6 19.43 -42.35 -7.43
N LYS A 7 19.59 -43.67 -7.47
CA LYS A 7 19.61 -44.60 -6.31
C LYS A 7 20.65 -44.23 -5.23
N GLU A 8 21.52 -43.24 -5.45
CA GLU A 8 22.55 -42.79 -4.52
C GLU A 8 22.00 -42.00 -3.32
N ASN A 9 20.86 -41.31 -3.44
CA ASN A 9 20.33 -40.49 -2.34
C ASN A 9 19.87 -41.30 -1.11
N ARG A 10 19.54 -42.58 -1.28
CA ARG A 10 19.18 -43.46 -0.16
C ARG A 10 20.36 -43.83 0.75
N LYS A 11 21.60 -43.80 0.25
CA LYS A 11 22.79 -44.12 1.05
C LYS A 11 23.26 -42.95 1.92
N ARG A 12 22.78 -41.73 1.66
CA ARG A 12 23.21 -40.50 2.35
C ARG A 12 22.14 -39.91 3.28
N GLY A 13 21.05 -40.61 3.60
CA GLY A 13 20.07 -40.13 4.57
C GLY A 13 19.15 -38.98 4.10
N GLY A 14 19.06 -38.71 2.80
CA GLY A 14 18.17 -37.67 2.27
C GLY A 14 16.68 -37.96 2.47
N LYS A 15 15.86 -36.91 2.62
CA LYS A 15 14.40 -37.05 2.71
C LYS A 15 13.85 -37.68 1.42
N SER A 16 12.92 -38.63 1.54
CA SER A 16 12.28 -39.26 0.38
C SER A 16 11.38 -38.26 -0.33
N MET A 17 11.66 -37.98 -1.60
CA MET A 17 10.82 -37.12 -2.42
C MET A 17 9.55 -37.87 -2.87
N GLN A 18 8.42 -37.17 -2.86
CA GLN A 18 7.15 -37.66 -3.38
C GLN A 18 6.63 -36.70 -4.46
N LEU A 19 5.90 -37.24 -5.43
CA LEU A 19 5.25 -36.40 -6.44
C LEU A 19 4.01 -35.76 -5.81
N ILE A 20 3.96 -34.43 -5.82
CA ILE A 20 2.85 -33.63 -5.30
C ILE A 20 2.21 -32.88 -6.47
N SER A 21 0.89 -32.70 -6.43
CA SER A 21 0.17 -31.91 -7.44
C SER A 21 0.51 -30.42 -7.30
N LYS A 22 0.43 -29.66 -8.40
CA LYS A 22 0.71 -28.21 -8.37
C LYS A 22 -0.20 -27.46 -7.38
N SER A 23 -1.47 -27.85 -7.29
CA SER A 23 -2.45 -27.22 -6.37
C SER A 23 -2.13 -27.51 -4.91
N ASP A 24 -1.70 -28.73 -4.60
CA ASP A 24 -1.35 -29.11 -3.22
C ASP A 24 -0.06 -28.41 -2.80
N TYR A 25 0.92 -28.33 -3.69
CA TYR A 25 2.16 -27.61 -3.46
C TYR A 25 1.89 -26.12 -3.20
N SER A 26 1.11 -25.46 -4.07
CA SER A 26 0.72 -24.05 -3.86
C SER A 26 -0.01 -23.84 -2.53
N SER A 27 -0.81 -24.81 -2.09
CA SER A 27 -1.49 -24.74 -0.80
C SER A 27 -0.53 -24.87 0.39
N GLN A 28 0.48 -25.73 0.29
CA GLN A 28 1.53 -25.86 1.31
C GLN A 28 2.39 -24.59 1.39
N LEU A 29 2.79 -24.06 0.23
CA LEU A 29 3.53 -22.80 0.13
C LEU A 29 2.74 -21.65 0.76
N GLN A 30 1.45 -21.54 0.45
CA GLN A 30 0.59 -20.50 1.03
C GLN A 30 0.49 -20.61 2.56
N ARG A 31 0.43 -21.84 3.10
CA ARG A 31 0.45 -22.06 4.55
C ARG A 31 1.78 -21.63 5.17
N ALA A 32 2.90 -21.93 4.54
CA ALA A 32 4.22 -21.50 4.99
C ALA A 32 4.35 -19.97 4.97
N ILE A 33 3.94 -19.33 3.87
CA ILE A 33 3.89 -17.87 3.74
C ILE A 33 3.00 -17.25 4.83
N ASN A 34 1.82 -17.81 5.08
CA ASN A 34 0.92 -17.27 6.11
C ASN A 34 1.49 -17.41 7.53
N ARG A 35 2.26 -18.46 7.81
CA ARG A 35 3.00 -18.59 9.09
C ARG A 35 4.09 -17.53 9.18
N MET A 36 4.88 -17.32 8.13
CA MET A 36 5.89 -16.26 8.10
C MET A 36 5.31 -14.86 8.27
N LYS A 37 4.18 -14.56 7.63
CA LYS A 37 3.50 -13.26 7.76
C LYS A 37 3.00 -12.96 9.17
N ALA A 38 2.80 -13.98 10.01
CA ALA A 38 2.50 -13.76 11.42
C ALA A 38 3.75 -13.28 12.20
N ASP A 39 4.94 -13.63 11.71
CA ASP A 39 6.22 -13.32 12.34
C ASP A 39 6.92 -12.08 11.74
N TYR A 40 6.56 -11.68 10.52
CA TYR A 40 7.16 -10.56 9.77
C TYR A 40 6.09 -9.64 9.14
N GLU A 41 6.22 -8.32 9.34
CA GLU A 41 5.28 -7.29 8.84
C GLU A 41 5.34 -7.08 7.31
N GLU A 42 6.40 -7.52 6.63
CA GLU A 42 6.56 -7.31 5.19
C GLU A 42 5.84 -8.38 4.35
N ALA A 43 5.02 -7.91 3.41
CA ALA A 43 4.35 -8.76 2.44
C ALA A 43 5.38 -9.38 1.47
N ILE A 44 5.79 -10.61 1.74
CA ILE A 44 6.60 -11.40 0.80
C ILE A 44 5.75 -11.68 -0.45
N SER A 45 5.96 -10.87 -1.48
CA SER A 45 5.35 -11.00 -2.80
C SER A 45 6.39 -11.55 -3.76
N LEU A 46 6.50 -12.88 -3.85
CA LEU A 46 7.46 -13.50 -4.74
C LEU A 46 6.80 -14.53 -5.64
N PRO A 47 6.78 -14.28 -6.96
CA PRO A 47 6.57 -15.30 -7.95
C PRO A 47 7.94 -15.91 -8.27
N ILE A 48 8.53 -16.64 -7.33
CA ILE A 48 9.68 -17.48 -7.68
C ILE A 48 9.13 -18.85 -8.08
N SER A 49 9.63 -19.41 -9.17
CA SER A 49 9.36 -20.80 -9.52
C SER A 49 10.04 -21.69 -8.47
N ASP A 50 9.27 -22.17 -7.50
CA ASP A 50 9.72 -22.81 -6.27
C ASP A 50 10.47 -24.15 -6.46
N ILE A 51 10.39 -24.75 -7.64
CA ILE A 51 10.79 -26.15 -7.89
C ILE A 51 12.30 -26.37 -7.73
N PHE A 52 13.13 -25.39 -8.09
CA PHE A 52 14.59 -25.59 -8.10
C PHE A 52 15.23 -25.50 -6.71
N MET A 53 14.67 -24.69 -5.80
CA MET A 53 15.16 -24.59 -4.41
C MET A 53 14.77 -25.79 -3.56
N GLU A 54 13.58 -26.34 -3.78
CA GLU A 54 13.11 -27.56 -3.11
C GLU A 54 14.00 -28.76 -3.39
N ILE A 55 14.44 -28.95 -4.64
CA ILE A 55 15.35 -30.04 -5.02
C ILE A 55 16.72 -29.86 -4.35
N ALA A 56 17.20 -28.61 -4.22
CA ALA A 56 18.54 -28.33 -3.71
C ALA A 56 18.65 -28.56 -2.19
N LEU A 57 17.65 -28.13 -1.41
CA LEU A 57 17.66 -28.22 0.05
C LEU A 57 17.21 -29.59 0.59
N THR A 58 16.56 -30.41 -0.25
CA THR A 58 16.11 -31.77 0.15
C THR A 58 17.25 -32.80 0.14
N SER A 59 18.39 -32.47 -0.49
CA SER A 59 19.57 -33.35 -0.50
C SER A 59 20.36 -33.21 0.80
N PRO A 60 20.84 -34.30 1.41
CA PRO A 60 21.63 -34.27 2.64
C PRO A 60 22.96 -33.55 2.40
N GLY A 61 23.27 -32.53 3.21
CA GLY A 61 24.39 -31.63 2.94
C GLY A 61 24.24 -30.73 1.71
N GLY A 62 23.05 -30.72 1.12
CA GLY A 62 22.72 -29.94 -0.06
C GLY A 62 22.87 -28.46 0.25
N SER A 63 23.92 -27.85 -0.30
CA SER A 63 24.13 -26.40 -0.29
C SER A 63 23.66 -25.81 -1.61
N VAL A 64 23.21 -24.56 -1.59
CA VAL A 64 22.69 -23.86 -2.77
C VAL A 64 23.44 -22.56 -2.99
N LEU A 65 23.80 -22.30 -4.24
CA LEU A 65 24.33 -21.02 -4.71
C LEU A 65 23.27 -20.36 -5.59
N LEU A 66 22.64 -19.31 -5.08
CA LEU A 66 21.72 -18.46 -5.81
C LEU A 66 22.52 -17.31 -6.44
N ALA A 67 22.69 -17.37 -7.76
CA ALA A 67 23.37 -16.35 -8.54
C ALA A 67 22.33 -15.56 -9.35
N GLY A 68 22.10 -14.30 -8.98
CA GLY A 68 21.09 -13.46 -9.63
C GLY A 68 21.18 -12.00 -9.24
N GLN A 69 20.35 -11.14 -9.83
CA GLN A 69 20.31 -9.72 -9.47
C GLN A 69 19.53 -9.47 -8.16
N SER A 70 19.74 -8.29 -7.57
CA SER A 70 19.01 -7.86 -6.37
C SER A 70 17.50 -7.74 -6.62
N GLY A 71 16.72 -8.05 -5.59
CA GLY A 71 15.25 -7.92 -5.60
C GLY A 71 14.49 -9.05 -6.29
N ILE A 72 15.15 -10.16 -6.65
CA ILE A 72 14.47 -11.38 -7.12
C ILE A 72 13.71 -12.08 -5.99
N GLY A 73 14.09 -11.81 -4.73
CA GLY A 73 13.48 -12.44 -3.56
C GLY A 73 14.12 -13.73 -3.10
N SER A 74 15.31 -14.04 -3.59
CA SER A 74 16.10 -15.22 -3.24
C SER A 74 16.14 -15.50 -1.73
N ARG A 75 16.32 -14.46 -0.92
CA ARG A 75 16.36 -14.56 0.54
C ARG A 75 15.04 -15.04 1.13
N ALA A 76 13.95 -14.37 0.81
CA ALA A 76 12.64 -14.72 1.34
C ALA A 76 12.18 -16.11 0.85
N ALA A 77 12.57 -16.52 -0.36
CA ALA A 77 12.33 -17.90 -0.78
C ALA A 77 13.12 -18.92 0.05
N ILE A 78 14.40 -18.68 0.34
CA ILE A 78 15.19 -19.54 1.23
C ILE A 78 14.54 -19.62 2.61
N GLU A 79 14.07 -18.50 3.16
CA GLU A 79 13.40 -18.45 4.46
C GLU A 79 12.10 -19.28 4.46
N ILE A 80 11.25 -19.14 3.43
CA ILE A 80 10.04 -19.97 3.27
C ILE A 80 10.40 -21.45 3.18
N MET A 81 11.39 -21.79 2.36
CA MET A 81 11.83 -23.18 2.18
C MET A 81 12.39 -23.77 3.47
N SER A 82 13.15 -23.00 4.25
CA SER A 82 13.66 -23.42 5.55
C SER A 82 12.52 -23.79 6.50
N GLN A 83 11.44 -23.01 6.51
CA GLN A 83 10.26 -23.31 7.32
C GLN A 83 9.52 -24.56 6.83
N MET A 84 9.36 -24.72 5.51
CA MET A 84 8.73 -25.90 4.93
C MET A 84 9.48 -27.19 5.30
N HIS A 85 10.81 -27.13 5.30
CA HIS A 85 11.66 -28.27 5.66
C HIS A 85 11.95 -28.41 7.16
N GLN A 86 11.44 -27.49 8.00
CA GLN A 86 11.70 -27.42 9.45
C GLN A 86 13.21 -27.33 9.77
N MET A 87 13.93 -26.55 8.96
CA MET A 87 15.35 -26.27 9.17
C MET A 87 15.49 -25.03 10.05
N LYS A 88 16.48 -25.05 10.94
CA LYS A 88 16.83 -23.90 11.76
C LYS A 88 17.66 -22.93 10.94
N LEU A 89 17.14 -21.72 10.78
CA LEU A 89 17.77 -20.70 9.97
C LEU A 89 18.78 -19.90 10.80
N CYS A 90 20.04 -19.91 10.38
CA CYS A 90 21.13 -19.16 10.99
C CYS A 90 21.47 -17.95 10.10
N ASN A 91 21.19 -16.76 10.61
CA ASN A 91 21.46 -15.48 9.94
C ASN A 91 22.69 -14.82 10.53
N LEU A 92 23.66 -14.46 9.69
CA LEU A 92 24.81 -13.66 10.08
C LEU A 92 24.37 -12.22 10.42
N ARG A 93 24.53 -11.81 11.68
CA ARG A 93 24.19 -10.46 12.13
C ARG A 93 25.41 -9.54 12.02
N VAL A 94 25.64 -9.06 10.81
CA VAL A 94 26.79 -8.20 10.52
C VAL A 94 26.59 -6.81 11.15
N SER A 95 27.58 -6.39 11.93
CA SER A 95 27.70 -5.05 12.53
C SER A 95 28.98 -4.37 12.04
N SER A 96 29.16 -3.08 12.34
CA SER A 96 30.37 -2.34 11.94
C SER A 96 31.67 -2.93 12.51
N SER A 97 31.59 -3.64 13.64
CA SER A 97 32.72 -4.33 14.29
C SER A 97 32.81 -5.82 13.95
N TYR A 98 32.07 -6.29 12.94
CA TYR A 98 32.05 -7.69 12.56
C TYR A 98 33.36 -8.09 11.87
N SER A 99 34.00 -9.12 12.41
CA SER A 99 35.32 -9.62 12.04
C SER A 99 35.29 -11.13 11.93
N LEU A 100 36.42 -11.71 11.50
CA LEU A 100 36.59 -13.15 11.42
C LEU A 100 36.32 -13.86 12.75
N ARG A 101 36.58 -13.20 13.89
CA ARG A 101 36.30 -13.78 15.22
C ARG A 101 34.81 -13.98 15.46
N GLN A 102 33.96 -13.01 15.12
CA GLN A 102 32.51 -13.18 15.25
C GLN A 102 31.98 -14.18 14.22
N PHE A 103 32.50 -14.14 12.99
CA PHE A 103 32.12 -15.12 11.97
C PHE A 103 32.44 -16.56 12.38
N ASN A 104 33.62 -16.81 12.97
CA ASN A 104 33.97 -18.12 13.50
C ASN A 104 33.09 -18.52 14.69
N GLN A 105 32.60 -17.56 15.48
CA GLN A 105 31.63 -17.85 16.54
C GLN A 105 30.29 -18.31 15.95
N ASP A 106 29.74 -17.57 14.99
CA ASP A 106 28.48 -17.91 14.33
C ASP A 106 28.54 -19.30 13.66
N LEU A 107 29.68 -19.62 13.02
CA LEU A 107 29.93 -20.96 12.46
C LEU A 107 29.97 -22.05 13.54
N ARG A 108 30.66 -21.81 14.66
CA ARG A 108 30.71 -22.78 15.77
C ARG A 108 29.33 -23.05 16.35
N ASP A 109 28.53 -22.00 16.54
CA ASP A 109 27.17 -22.12 17.06
C ASP A 109 26.29 -22.92 16.09
N ALA A 110 26.38 -22.64 14.78
CA ALA A 110 25.69 -23.41 13.75
C ALA A 110 26.11 -24.90 13.72
N ILE A 111 27.41 -25.17 13.79
CA ILE A 111 27.96 -26.54 13.81
C ILE A 111 27.53 -27.28 15.08
N GLN A 112 27.53 -26.62 16.23
CA GLN A 112 27.12 -27.22 17.49
C GLN A 112 25.64 -27.62 17.45
N MET A 113 24.75 -26.74 16.98
CA MET A 113 23.33 -27.07 16.81
C MET A 113 23.12 -28.24 15.84
N ALA A 114 23.88 -28.26 14.74
CA ALA A 114 23.77 -29.33 13.75
C ALA A 114 24.27 -30.69 14.26
N CYS A 115 25.37 -30.70 15.02
CA CYS A 115 26.02 -31.94 15.46
C CYS A 115 25.47 -32.49 16.77
N VAL A 116 25.30 -31.63 17.78
CA VAL A 116 24.93 -32.04 19.15
C VAL A 116 23.42 -32.20 19.27
N ASP A 117 22.65 -31.22 18.78
CA ASP A 117 21.19 -31.25 18.87
C ASP A 117 20.56 -32.09 17.74
N GLY A 118 21.36 -32.44 16.72
CA GLY A 118 20.92 -33.23 15.56
C GLY A 118 19.96 -32.47 14.64
N GLU A 119 19.87 -31.15 14.76
CA GLU A 119 18.99 -30.30 13.97
C GLU A 119 19.54 -30.07 12.56
N GLN A 120 18.65 -29.90 11.57
CA GLN A 120 19.04 -29.45 10.24
C GLN A 120 19.22 -27.92 10.26
N VAL A 121 20.44 -27.44 10.03
CA VAL A 121 20.79 -26.00 10.13
C VAL A 121 21.06 -25.44 8.73
N LEU A 122 20.40 -24.32 8.41
CA LEU A 122 20.61 -23.59 7.16
C LEU A 122 21.30 -22.25 7.44
N LEU A 123 22.54 -22.12 6.99
CA LEU A 123 23.31 -20.89 7.05
C LEU A 123 23.05 -20.05 5.80
N VAL A 124 22.44 -18.87 5.98
CA VAL A 124 22.12 -17.95 4.88
C VAL A 124 23.16 -16.83 4.84
N ILE A 125 23.81 -16.68 3.68
CA ILE A 125 24.92 -15.75 3.48
C ILE A 125 24.67 -14.92 2.24
N GLU A 126 24.78 -13.59 2.38
CA GLU A 126 24.60 -12.63 1.30
C GLU A 126 25.89 -11.87 0.99
N ASP A 127 25.99 -11.35 -0.24
CA ASP A 127 27.19 -10.65 -0.71
C ASP A 127 27.67 -9.49 0.17
N TYR A 128 26.75 -8.71 0.74
CA TYR A 128 27.09 -7.57 1.61
C TYR A 128 27.66 -8.01 2.96
N GLN A 129 27.44 -9.26 3.37
CA GLN A 129 27.95 -9.82 4.61
C GLN A 129 29.40 -10.30 4.50
N LEU A 130 29.90 -10.48 3.27
CA LEU A 130 31.27 -10.90 2.96
C LEU A 130 32.24 -9.71 3.04
N LEU A 131 32.49 -9.26 4.27
CA LEU A 131 33.39 -8.15 4.59
C LEU A 131 34.88 -8.48 4.32
N ASP A 132 35.26 -9.74 4.52
CA ASP A 132 36.59 -10.28 4.28
C ASP A 132 36.50 -11.53 3.40
N GLU A 133 37.42 -11.68 2.45
CA GLU A 133 37.52 -12.85 1.58
C GLU A 133 37.86 -14.13 2.39
N SER A 134 38.44 -13.98 3.58
CA SER A 134 38.67 -15.09 4.52
C SER A 134 37.36 -15.81 4.91
N PHE A 135 36.22 -15.11 4.97
CA PHE A 135 34.92 -15.72 5.32
C PHE A 135 34.53 -16.73 4.26
N LEU A 136 34.72 -16.38 2.98
CA LEU A 136 34.39 -17.24 1.86
C LEU A 136 35.28 -18.48 1.81
N GLN A 137 36.55 -18.35 2.19
CA GLN A 137 37.46 -19.49 2.32
C GLN A 137 37.03 -20.47 3.42
N HIS A 138 36.54 -19.95 4.56
CA HIS A 138 36.03 -20.78 5.65
C HIS A 138 34.75 -21.53 5.22
N ILE A 139 33.84 -20.86 4.50
CA ILE A 139 32.64 -21.49 3.92
C ILE A 139 33.02 -22.56 2.89
N ASN A 140 34.01 -22.26 2.04
CA ASN A 140 34.51 -23.20 1.04
C ASN A 140 35.07 -24.47 1.69
N SER A 141 35.81 -24.35 2.81
CA SER A 141 36.29 -25.49 3.58
C SER A 141 35.16 -26.25 4.28
N LEU A 142 34.17 -25.54 4.84
CA LEU A 142 32.99 -26.15 5.45
C LEU A 142 32.24 -27.05 4.46
N ILE A 143 32.01 -26.55 3.23
CA ILE A 143 31.35 -27.32 2.16
C ILE A 143 32.26 -28.44 1.61
N ALA A 144 33.58 -28.22 1.57
CA ALA A 144 34.55 -29.19 1.04
C ALA A 144 34.78 -30.40 1.94
N SER A 145 34.79 -30.21 3.26
CA SER A 145 35.23 -31.27 4.18
C SER A 145 34.45 -31.30 5.48
N GLY A 146 33.61 -30.30 5.77
CA GLY A 146 33.04 -30.14 7.12
C GLY A 146 34.08 -29.75 8.16
N ASN A 147 35.34 -29.49 7.75
CA ASN A 147 36.42 -29.09 8.63
C ASN A 147 36.99 -27.75 8.19
N VAL A 148 36.91 -26.75 9.07
CA VAL A 148 37.34 -25.38 8.81
C VAL A 148 38.64 -25.12 9.58
N PRO A 149 39.77 -24.91 8.89
CA PRO A 149 41.05 -24.63 9.54
C PRO A 149 40.98 -23.36 10.40
N GLY A 150 41.51 -23.42 11.63
CA GLY A 150 41.54 -22.26 12.54
C GLY A 150 40.17 -21.86 13.12
N LEU A 151 39.13 -22.67 12.93
CA LEU A 151 37.81 -22.42 13.51
C LEU A 151 37.81 -22.54 15.04
N TYR A 152 38.57 -23.50 15.57
CA TYR A 152 38.72 -23.73 17.01
C TYR A 152 40.10 -23.27 17.46
N ASN A 153 40.15 -22.53 18.56
CA ASN A 153 41.41 -21.95 19.07
C ASN A 153 42.24 -22.97 19.84
N SER A 154 41.60 -23.98 20.42
CA SER A 154 42.22 -25.02 21.23
C SER A 154 41.68 -26.39 20.84
N GLN A 155 42.56 -27.39 20.82
CA GLN A 155 42.19 -28.79 20.62
C GLN A 155 41.17 -29.26 21.68
N GLN A 156 41.22 -28.68 22.89
CA GLN A 156 40.29 -29.01 23.97
C GLN A 156 38.83 -28.68 23.64
N GLU A 157 38.57 -27.63 22.85
CA GLU A 157 37.20 -27.27 22.42
C GLU A 157 36.64 -28.37 21.52
N VAL A 158 37.45 -28.85 20.58
CA VAL A 158 37.08 -29.94 19.67
C VAL A 158 36.86 -31.23 20.45
N ASP A 159 37.78 -31.58 21.35
CA ASP A 159 37.67 -32.80 22.16
C ASP A 159 36.41 -32.79 23.04
N SER A 160 36.00 -31.62 23.54
CA SER A 160 34.76 -31.45 24.31
C SER A 160 33.48 -31.62 23.47
N LEU A 161 33.52 -31.28 22.18
CA LEU A 161 32.43 -31.53 21.25
C LEU A 161 32.37 -33.00 20.87
N LEU A 162 33.53 -33.59 20.57
CA LEU A 162 33.65 -35.00 20.19
C LEU A 162 33.20 -35.93 21.32
N SER A 163 33.51 -35.61 22.57
CA SER A 163 33.08 -36.43 23.71
C SER A 163 31.55 -36.54 23.80
N ARG A 164 30.82 -35.48 23.46
CA ARG A 164 29.35 -35.46 23.39
C ARG A 164 28.79 -36.30 22.23
N LEU A 165 29.57 -36.52 21.18
CA LEU A 165 29.15 -37.27 19.98
C LEU A 165 29.54 -38.75 20.03
N ARG A 166 30.27 -39.18 21.07
CA ARG A 166 30.79 -40.55 21.17
C ARG A 166 29.67 -41.59 21.19
N ASP A 167 28.65 -41.36 22.00
CA ASP A 167 27.56 -42.31 22.16
C ASP A 167 26.76 -42.44 20.86
N SER A 168 26.43 -41.31 20.21
CA SER A 168 25.76 -41.28 18.91
C SER A 168 26.60 -41.92 17.79
N ALA A 169 27.92 -41.74 17.80
CA ALA A 169 28.82 -42.39 16.85
C ALA A 169 28.82 -43.91 17.01
N MET A 170 28.72 -44.41 18.25
CA MET A 170 28.65 -45.85 18.52
C MET A 170 27.32 -46.44 18.04
N GLU A 171 26.21 -45.76 18.26
CA GLU A 171 24.88 -46.17 17.79
C GLU A 171 24.79 -46.22 16.26
N GLU A 172 25.40 -45.25 15.56
CA GLU A 172 25.39 -45.17 14.09
C GLU A 172 26.49 -46.04 13.42
N GLY A 173 27.18 -46.88 14.19
CA GLY A 173 28.12 -47.88 13.67
C GLY A 173 29.53 -47.35 13.36
N PHE A 174 29.86 -46.12 13.75
CA PHE A 174 31.20 -45.54 13.63
C PHE A 174 32.16 -46.00 14.75
N GLY A 175 31.68 -46.79 15.72
CA GLY A 175 32.47 -47.29 16.86
C GLY A 175 33.33 -48.55 16.60
N GLY A 176 33.24 -49.18 15.42
CA GLY A 176 33.80 -50.51 15.17
C GLY A 176 35.11 -50.53 14.37
N GLY A 177 36.26 -50.32 15.03
CA GLY A 177 37.58 -50.74 14.53
C GLY A 177 38.60 -49.62 14.27
N GLY A 178 39.74 -49.68 14.96
CA GLY A 178 40.87 -48.73 14.83
C GLY A 178 40.83 -47.56 15.82
N SER A 179 41.90 -46.75 15.86
CA SER A 179 42.08 -45.63 16.81
C SER A 179 40.80 -44.82 17.02
N THR A 180 40.22 -44.93 18.22
CA THR A 180 38.90 -44.38 18.60
C THR A 180 38.76 -42.87 18.39
N THR A 181 39.86 -42.12 18.27
CA THR A 181 39.86 -40.67 18.06
C THR A 181 39.77 -40.29 16.59
N GLY A 182 40.45 -41.01 15.69
CA GLY A 182 40.43 -40.73 14.24
C GLY A 182 39.03 -40.91 13.65
N ASN A 183 38.38 -42.03 13.99
CA ASN A 183 37.02 -42.33 13.53
C ASN A 183 35.98 -41.29 14.01
N LEU A 184 36.24 -40.61 15.13
CA LEU A 184 35.32 -39.66 15.73
C LEU A 184 35.40 -38.27 15.07
N HIS A 185 36.60 -37.84 14.66
CA HIS A 185 36.76 -36.64 13.84
C HIS A 185 36.10 -36.80 12.46
N ASP A 186 36.25 -37.98 11.84
CA ASP A 186 35.59 -38.30 10.58
C ASP A 186 34.06 -38.33 10.74
N TYR A 187 33.57 -38.88 11.85
CA TYR A 187 32.15 -38.85 12.20
C TYR A 187 31.63 -37.42 12.41
N PHE A 188 32.39 -36.57 13.09
CA PHE A 188 32.05 -35.16 13.28
C PHE A 188 31.96 -34.42 11.95
N ALA A 189 32.95 -34.58 11.09
CA ALA A 189 32.94 -34.01 9.74
C ALA A 189 31.76 -34.54 8.91
N PHE A 190 31.43 -35.83 9.04
CA PHE A 190 30.26 -36.43 8.41
C PHE A 190 28.96 -35.80 8.91
N LYS A 191 28.76 -35.66 10.23
CA LYS A 191 27.59 -35.00 10.81
C LYS A 191 27.43 -33.55 10.35
N ILE A 192 28.52 -32.79 10.28
CA ILE A 192 28.52 -31.44 9.72
C ILE A 192 28.03 -31.46 8.27
N GLN A 193 28.61 -32.33 7.43
CA GLN A 193 28.21 -32.44 6.04
C GLN A 193 26.78 -32.95 5.85
N GLN A 194 26.19 -33.64 6.83
CA GLN A 194 24.82 -34.13 6.75
C GLN A 194 23.80 -33.06 7.15
N ASN A 195 24.10 -32.32 8.23
CA ASN A 195 23.11 -31.48 8.92
C ASN A 195 23.31 -29.98 8.70
N VAL A 196 24.48 -29.54 8.22
CA VAL A 196 24.75 -28.13 7.90
C VAL A 196 24.57 -27.91 6.40
N HIS A 197 23.67 -26.98 6.08
CA HIS A 197 23.39 -26.54 4.72
C HIS A 197 23.80 -25.08 4.58
N VAL A 198 24.38 -24.73 3.43
CA VAL A 198 24.75 -23.35 3.12
C VAL A 198 23.91 -22.84 1.97
N ALA A 199 23.22 -21.73 2.17
CA ALA A 199 22.55 -20.98 1.12
C ALA A 199 23.29 -19.67 0.89
N MET A 200 23.93 -19.56 -0.27
CA MET A 200 24.71 -18.40 -0.66
C MET A 200 23.98 -17.60 -1.72
N ILE A 201 23.74 -16.31 -1.46
CA ILE A 201 23.06 -15.39 -2.37
C ILE A 201 24.08 -14.39 -2.87
N MET A 202 24.40 -14.47 -4.16
CA MET A 202 25.40 -13.63 -4.80
C MET A 202 24.84 -12.88 -6.01
N ASN A 203 25.22 -11.61 -6.10
CA ASN A 203 24.88 -10.73 -7.19
C ASN A 203 25.86 -10.92 -8.36
N THR A 204 25.34 -11.43 -9.48
CA THR A 204 26.13 -11.64 -10.71
C THR A 204 26.68 -10.35 -11.30
N GLY A 205 26.08 -9.20 -10.97
CA GLY A 205 26.55 -7.87 -11.40
C GLY A 205 27.71 -7.30 -10.57
N HIS A 206 28.06 -7.93 -9.44
CA HIS A 206 29.14 -7.42 -8.59
C HIS A 206 30.52 -7.74 -9.20
N GLN A 207 31.44 -6.77 -9.22
CA GLN A 207 32.75 -6.91 -9.88
C GLN A 207 33.57 -8.09 -9.33
N LYS A 208 33.48 -8.35 -8.02
CA LYS A 208 34.18 -9.47 -7.36
C LYS A 208 33.50 -10.83 -7.54
N PHE A 209 32.31 -10.92 -8.13
CA PHE A 209 31.55 -12.16 -8.25
C PHE A 209 32.38 -13.29 -8.87
N ALA A 210 32.94 -13.04 -10.07
CA ALA A 210 33.73 -14.05 -10.77
C ALA A 210 34.98 -14.46 -9.98
N SER A 211 35.70 -13.48 -9.39
CA SER A 211 36.88 -13.76 -8.56
C SER A 211 36.52 -14.65 -7.36
N ARG A 212 35.43 -14.34 -6.66
CA ARG A 212 34.96 -15.08 -5.48
C ARG A 212 34.62 -16.52 -5.82
N ILE A 213 33.91 -16.77 -6.91
CA ILE A 213 33.56 -18.13 -7.35
C ILE A 213 34.79 -18.92 -7.80
N LEU A 214 35.69 -18.29 -8.55
CA LEU A 214 36.90 -18.96 -9.05
C LEU A 214 37.88 -19.33 -7.93
N SER A 215 38.04 -18.45 -6.93
CA SER A 215 38.89 -18.70 -5.77
C SER A 215 38.33 -19.76 -4.82
N ASN A 216 37.03 -20.06 -4.89
CA ASN A 216 36.34 -20.94 -3.93
C ASN A 216 35.60 -22.07 -4.67
N PRO A 217 36.31 -23.13 -5.09
CA PRO A 217 35.78 -24.12 -6.00
C PRO A 217 34.68 -25.01 -5.41
N SER A 218 34.58 -25.15 -4.10
CA SER A 218 33.50 -25.93 -3.48
C SER A 218 32.13 -25.34 -3.76
N LEU A 219 32.04 -24.02 -3.96
CA LEU A 219 30.79 -23.33 -4.24
C LEU A 219 30.14 -23.78 -5.55
N TYR A 220 30.94 -24.06 -6.59
CA TYR A 220 30.39 -24.54 -7.87
C TYR A 220 30.51 -26.06 -8.06
N LYS A 221 31.37 -26.74 -7.29
CA LYS A 221 31.53 -28.20 -7.37
C LYS A 221 30.54 -28.98 -6.50
N ARG A 222 30.13 -28.41 -5.37
CA ARG A 222 29.34 -29.12 -4.35
C ARG A 222 27.99 -28.50 -4.07
N CYS A 223 27.81 -27.21 -4.34
CA CYS A 223 26.48 -26.60 -4.24
C CYS A 223 25.69 -26.79 -5.53
N ASN A 224 24.37 -26.87 -5.39
CA ASN A 224 23.46 -26.73 -6.50
C ASN A 224 23.39 -25.26 -6.91
N ILE A 225 23.66 -24.97 -8.18
CA ILE A 225 23.69 -23.61 -8.71
C ILE A 225 22.32 -23.29 -9.31
N ILE A 226 21.68 -22.25 -8.81
CA ILE A 226 20.47 -21.68 -9.40
C ILE A 226 20.88 -20.35 -10.03
N TRP A 227 20.90 -20.35 -11.36
CA TRP A 227 21.31 -19.22 -12.17
C TRP A 227 20.09 -18.45 -12.66
N GLN A 228 19.79 -17.32 -12.01
CA GLN A 228 18.63 -16.47 -12.33
C GLN A 228 19.07 -15.01 -12.44
N PRO A 229 19.76 -14.62 -13.53
CA PRO A 229 20.26 -13.26 -13.69
C PRO A 229 19.12 -12.26 -13.92
N ASN A 230 18.07 -12.66 -14.64
CA ASN A 230 16.95 -11.78 -15.00
C ASN A 230 15.61 -12.51 -14.81
N LEU A 231 14.57 -11.74 -14.50
CA LEU A 231 13.20 -12.24 -14.45
C LEU A 231 12.59 -12.33 -15.85
N SER A 232 11.75 -13.34 -16.07
CA SER A 232 11.00 -13.43 -17.33
C SER A 232 9.97 -12.30 -17.44
N PRO A 233 9.62 -11.86 -18.67
CA PRO A 233 8.56 -10.86 -18.88
C PRO A 233 7.23 -11.25 -18.22
N GLU A 234 6.90 -12.54 -18.19
CA GLU A 234 5.71 -13.07 -17.53
C GLU A 234 5.79 -12.91 -16.01
N THR A 235 6.96 -13.16 -15.43
CA THR A 235 7.19 -12.99 -13.99
C THR A 235 7.10 -11.53 -13.59
N LEU A 236 7.72 -10.62 -14.37
CA LEU A 236 7.62 -9.17 -14.15
C LEU A 236 6.17 -8.70 -14.21
N LYS A 237 5.38 -9.22 -15.16
CA LYS A 237 3.96 -8.92 -15.26
C LYS A 237 3.19 -9.37 -14.01
N GLN A 238 3.47 -10.56 -13.48
CA GLN A 238 2.86 -11.07 -12.25
C GLN A 238 3.27 -10.24 -11.03
N ILE A 239 4.55 -9.84 -10.92
CA ILE A 239 5.02 -8.95 -9.86
C ILE A 239 4.25 -7.63 -9.90
N ALA A 240 4.13 -7.02 -11.08
CA ALA A 240 3.39 -5.78 -11.24
C ALA A 240 1.91 -5.94 -10.84
N GLU A 241 1.28 -7.04 -11.22
CA GLU A 241 -0.10 -7.35 -10.86
C GLU A 241 -0.26 -7.49 -9.34
N LEU A 242 0.59 -8.27 -8.69
CA LEU A 242 0.56 -8.48 -7.24
C LEU A 242 0.81 -7.18 -6.45
N SER A 243 1.82 -6.41 -6.84
CA SER A 243 2.14 -5.12 -6.20
C SER A 243 1.00 -4.11 -6.29
N LEU A 244 0.21 -4.14 -7.38
CA LEU A 244 -0.96 -3.27 -7.56
C LEU A 244 -2.21 -3.77 -6.82
N ILE A 245 -2.33 -5.08 -6.57
CA ILE A 245 -3.46 -5.66 -5.83
C ILE A 245 -3.28 -5.47 -4.32
N GLN A 246 -2.09 -5.73 -3.79
CA GLN A 246 -1.82 -5.69 -2.33
C GLN A 246 -2.00 -4.30 -1.70
N LYS A 247 -1.95 -3.24 -2.51
CA LYS A 247 -2.09 -1.84 -2.06
C LYS A 247 -3.48 -1.24 -2.33
N LYS A 248 -4.45 -2.06 -2.75
CA LYS A 248 -5.86 -1.64 -2.73
C LYS A 248 -6.37 -1.75 -1.30
N ASP A 249 -6.86 -0.63 -0.76
CA ASP A 249 -7.56 -0.63 0.53
C ASP A 249 -8.67 -1.70 0.54
N ASP A 250 -8.77 -2.45 1.64
CA ASP A 250 -9.76 -3.52 1.89
C ASP A 250 -11.23 -3.11 1.65
N SER A 251 -11.48 -1.81 1.48
CA SER A 251 -12.80 -1.25 1.14
C SER A 251 -13.29 -1.57 -0.27
N ASP A 252 -12.43 -1.98 -1.21
CA ASP A 252 -12.80 -2.15 -2.62
C ASP A 252 -12.64 -3.60 -3.12
N LYS A 253 -13.38 -4.53 -2.52
CA LYS A 253 -13.37 -5.98 -2.86
C LYS A 253 -13.84 -6.31 -4.30
N ASN A 254 -14.37 -5.33 -5.04
CA ASN A 254 -14.86 -5.48 -6.42
C ASN A 254 -13.92 -4.86 -7.47
N SER A 255 -12.72 -4.46 -7.07
CA SER A 255 -11.84 -3.69 -7.92
C SER A 255 -11.22 -4.58 -9.00
N GLN A 256 -11.57 -4.32 -10.27
CA GLN A 256 -11.09 -5.09 -11.42
C GLN A 256 -9.55 -5.27 -11.42
N PRO A 257 -9.03 -6.41 -11.93
CA PRO A 257 -7.60 -6.62 -12.07
C PRO A 257 -6.99 -5.49 -12.91
N PRO A 258 -5.71 -5.11 -12.65
CA PRO A 258 -5.03 -4.11 -13.46
C PRO A 258 -5.15 -4.46 -14.95
N ALA A 259 -5.43 -3.47 -15.79
CA ALA A 259 -5.62 -3.71 -17.21
C ALA A 259 -4.35 -4.32 -17.83
N ASN A 260 -4.52 -5.37 -18.63
CA ASN A 260 -3.40 -6.14 -19.20
C ASN A 260 -2.40 -5.27 -19.99
N TRP A 261 -2.90 -4.25 -20.72
CA TRP A 261 -2.05 -3.32 -21.47
C TRP A 261 -1.10 -2.53 -20.55
N LEU A 262 -1.55 -2.14 -19.36
CA LEU A 262 -0.74 -1.39 -18.39
C LEU A 262 0.40 -2.26 -17.86
N LEU A 263 0.09 -3.51 -17.52
CA LEU A 263 1.09 -4.48 -17.08
C LEU A 263 2.14 -4.72 -18.16
N GLN A 264 1.72 -4.85 -19.43
CA GLN A 264 2.64 -4.97 -20.57
C GLN A 264 3.49 -3.71 -20.76
N SER A 265 2.93 -2.51 -20.59
CA SER A 265 3.68 -1.26 -20.69
C SER A 265 4.77 -1.16 -19.63
N PHE A 266 4.53 -1.59 -18.38
CA PHE A 266 5.58 -1.62 -17.36
C PHE A 266 6.78 -2.48 -17.77
N VAL A 267 6.50 -3.68 -18.28
CA VAL A 267 7.55 -4.60 -18.75
C VAL A 267 8.32 -3.99 -19.92
N GLN A 268 7.64 -3.41 -20.90
CA GLN A 268 8.28 -2.76 -22.04
C GLN A 268 9.16 -1.58 -21.62
N LEU A 269 8.66 -0.70 -20.75
CA LEU A 269 9.43 0.45 -20.25
C LEU A 269 10.66 0.01 -19.47
N PHE A 270 10.53 -1.06 -18.69
CA PHE A 270 11.66 -1.63 -17.96
C PHE A 270 12.72 -2.24 -18.90
N GLN A 271 12.30 -2.92 -19.97
CA GLN A 271 13.21 -3.48 -20.98
C GLN A 271 13.92 -2.42 -21.82
N LEU A 272 13.31 -1.24 -21.99
CA LEU A 272 13.92 -0.10 -22.67
C LEU A 272 14.91 0.68 -21.77
N ALA A 273 14.88 0.46 -20.46
CA ALA A 273 15.80 1.12 -19.54
C ALA A 273 17.24 0.65 -19.77
N PRO A 274 18.27 1.47 -19.44
CA PRO A 274 19.66 1.05 -19.51
C PRO A 274 19.91 -0.22 -18.68
N SER A 275 20.78 -1.12 -19.15
CA SER A 275 21.05 -2.42 -18.49
C SER A 275 21.42 -2.28 -17.00
N GLU A 276 22.09 -1.20 -16.61
CA GLU A 276 22.44 -0.90 -15.22
C GLU A 276 21.22 -0.65 -14.31
N SER A 277 20.08 -0.28 -14.90
CA SER A 277 18.83 -0.01 -14.20
C SER A 277 17.84 -1.18 -14.25
N GLN A 278 18.15 -2.23 -15.01
CA GLN A 278 17.28 -3.39 -15.19
C GLN A 278 17.34 -4.39 -14.02
N SER A 279 17.28 -3.91 -12.78
CA SER A 279 17.18 -4.80 -11.60
C SER A 279 15.73 -5.04 -11.18
N PRO A 280 15.38 -6.28 -10.81
CA PRO A 280 14.05 -6.62 -10.27
C PRO A 280 13.60 -5.75 -9.10
N GLU A 281 14.53 -5.37 -8.21
CA GLU A 281 14.27 -4.43 -7.12
C GLU A 281 13.77 -3.08 -7.65
N ARG A 282 14.48 -2.49 -8.62
CA ARG A 282 14.08 -1.22 -9.24
C ARG A 282 12.76 -1.33 -9.99
N PHE A 283 12.48 -2.49 -10.60
CA PHE A 283 11.18 -2.73 -11.23
C PHE A 283 10.03 -2.67 -10.22
N SER A 284 10.18 -3.32 -9.06
CA SER A 284 9.17 -3.28 -8.01
C SER A 284 8.95 -1.85 -7.49
N ILE A 285 10.04 -1.13 -7.22
CA ILE A 285 10.00 0.28 -6.80
C ILE A 285 9.34 1.17 -7.87
N PHE A 286 9.62 0.91 -9.15
CA PHE A 286 9.01 1.64 -10.27
C PHE A 286 7.48 1.47 -10.30
N VAL A 287 6.99 0.23 -10.19
CA VAL A 287 5.55 -0.05 -10.15
C VAL A 287 4.91 0.59 -8.92
N GLU A 288 5.56 0.51 -7.77
CA GLU A 288 5.08 1.16 -6.54
C GLU A 288 5.00 2.68 -6.68
N ASN A 289 6.05 3.33 -7.16
CA ASN A 289 6.08 4.78 -7.35
C ASN A 289 5.00 5.23 -8.34
N PHE A 290 4.77 4.46 -9.40
CA PHE A 290 3.68 4.71 -10.33
C PHE A 290 2.33 4.64 -9.63
N HIS A 291 2.10 3.62 -8.80
CA HIS A 291 0.85 3.47 -8.05
C HIS A 291 0.62 4.66 -7.10
N GLN A 292 1.63 5.05 -6.32
CA GLN A 292 1.58 6.20 -5.43
C GLN A 292 1.27 7.50 -6.21
N LEU A 293 1.98 7.74 -7.32
CA LEU A 293 1.75 8.89 -8.17
C LEU A 293 0.33 8.91 -8.77
N LEU A 294 -0.15 7.76 -9.25
CA LEU A 294 -1.49 7.62 -9.81
C LEU A 294 -2.56 7.94 -8.77
N SER A 295 -2.42 7.42 -7.54
CA SER A 295 -3.34 7.69 -6.43
C SER A 295 -3.38 9.19 -6.09
N ALA A 296 -2.23 9.84 -5.99
CA ALA A 296 -2.13 11.27 -5.70
C ALA A 296 -2.76 12.14 -6.81
N LYS A 297 -2.56 11.76 -8.09
CA LYS A 297 -3.18 12.45 -9.23
C LYS A 297 -4.69 12.23 -9.25
N ARG A 298 -5.18 11.01 -8.99
CA ARG A 298 -6.61 10.71 -8.86
C ARG A 298 -7.26 11.56 -7.76
N ALA A 299 -6.68 11.60 -6.56
CA ALA A 299 -7.19 12.41 -5.46
C ALA A 299 -7.20 13.92 -5.78
N THR A 300 -6.25 14.40 -6.58
CA THR A 300 -6.22 15.80 -7.05
C THR A 300 -7.34 16.09 -8.03
N ILE A 301 -7.55 15.20 -9.01
CA ILE A 301 -8.64 15.32 -9.99
C ILE A 301 -9.99 15.24 -9.28
N GLU A 302 -10.16 14.31 -8.37
CA GLU A 302 -11.39 14.13 -7.60
C GLU A 302 -11.75 15.37 -6.78
N ARG A 303 -10.77 15.98 -6.09
CA ARG A 303 -10.96 17.27 -5.42
C ARG A 303 -11.42 18.36 -6.38
N ARG A 304 -10.84 18.43 -7.58
CA ARG A 304 -11.24 19.41 -8.61
C ARG A 304 -12.65 19.15 -9.13
N VAL A 305 -13.00 17.88 -9.37
CA VAL A 305 -14.34 17.47 -9.80
C VAL A 305 -15.37 17.82 -8.73
N ASN A 306 -15.10 17.54 -7.46
CA ASN A 306 -16.00 17.87 -6.36
C ASN A 306 -16.19 19.38 -6.20
N SER A 307 -15.12 20.18 -6.35
CA SER A 307 -15.20 21.64 -6.33
C SER A 307 -16.05 22.18 -7.49
N LEU A 308 -15.82 21.70 -8.72
CA LEU A 308 -16.62 22.08 -9.88
C LEU A 308 -18.08 21.67 -9.74
N ARG A 309 -18.35 20.46 -9.24
CA ARG A 309 -19.71 19.97 -8.96
C ARG A 309 -20.40 20.87 -7.94
N GLY A 310 -19.71 21.28 -6.87
CA GLY A 310 -20.19 22.26 -5.90
C GLY A 310 -20.51 23.62 -6.53
N GLY A 311 -19.64 24.13 -7.42
CA GLY A 311 -19.87 25.37 -8.16
C GLY A 311 -21.09 25.30 -9.09
N VAL A 312 -21.22 24.23 -9.87
CA VAL A 312 -22.37 23.99 -10.75
C VAL A 312 -23.67 23.91 -9.94
N THR A 313 -23.65 23.22 -8.79
CA THR A 313 -24.81 23.11 -7.90
C THR A 313 -25.25 24.49 -7.43
N LYS A 314 -24.32 25.32 -6.92
CA LYS A 314 -24.62 26.70 -6.51
C LYS A 314 -25.16 27.57 -7.65
N LEU A 315 -24.63 27.43 -8.87
CA LEU A 315 -25.13 28.15 -10.04
C LEU A 315 -26.57 27.72 -10.38
N THR A 316 -26.87 26.42 -10.31
CA THR A 316 -28.22 25.91 -10.56
C THR A 316 -29.21 26.41 -9.50
N GLU A 317 -28.83 26.37 -8.22
CA GLU A 317 -29.63 26.89 -7.11
C GLU A 317 -29.91 28.39 -7.29
N THR A 318 -28.87 29.18 -7.57
CA THR A 318 -28.99 30.64 -7.79
C THR A 318 -29.91 30.93 -8.97
N ARG A 319 -29.76 30.20 -10.10
CA ARG A 319 -30.63 30.35 -11.27
C ARG A 319 -32.09 30.10 -10.92
N THR A 320 -32.38 29.04 -10.16
CA THR A 320 -33.76 28.74 -9.73
C THR A 320 -34.31 29.79 -8.77
N ALA A 321 -33.49 30.30 -7.85
CA ALA A 321 -33.86 31.37 -6.92
C ALA A 321 -34.17 32.67 -7.65
N VAL A 322 -33.32 33.09 -8.60
CA VAL A 322 -33.54 34.28 -9.43
C VAL A 322 -34.81 34.15 -10.27
N ALA A 323 -35.05 33.00 -10.91
CA ALA A 323 -36.29 32.76 -11.66
C ALA A 323 -37.54 32.89 -10.77
N LYS A 324 -37.49 32.38 -9.53
CA LYS A 324 -38.57 32.49 -8.55
C LYS A 324 -38.77 33.94 -8.10
N LEU A 325 -37.68 34.69 -7.88
CA LEU A 325 -37.72 36.11 -7.51
C LEU A 325 -38.30 36.97 -8.64
N GLN A 326 -37.87 36.76 -9.88
CA GLN A 326 -38.41 37.47 -11.05
C GLN A 326 -39.92 37.24 -11.19
N LYS A 327 -40.39 36.00 -11.03
CA LYS A 327 -41.83 35.68 -11.06
C LYS A 327 -42.60 36.38 -9.92
N ARG A 328 -42.03 36.44 -8.72
CA ARG A 328 -42.63 37.16 -7.57
C ARG A 328 -42.65 38.67 -7.77
N ALA A 329 -41.57 39.24 -8.30
CA ALA A 329 -41.46 40.67 -8.59
C ALA A 329 -42.49 41.10 -9.64
N ALA A 330 -42.64 40.34 -10.73
CA ALA A 330 -43.67 40.59 -11.74
C ALA A 330 -45.09 40.56 -11.15
N LYS A 331 -45.40 39.59 -10.28
CA LYS A 331 -46.69 39.51 -9.58
C LYS A 331 -46.92 40.71 -8.66
N LYS A 332 -45.94 41.08 -7.84
CA LYS A 332 -46.05 42.24 -6.92
C LYS A 332 -46.17 43.56 -7.68
N SER A 333 -45.45 43.74 -8.79
CA SER A 333 -45.54 44.93 -9.63
C SER A 333 -46.96 45.12 -10.18
N LYS A 334 -47.58 44.05 -10.68
CA LYS A 334 -48.98 44.10 -11.14
C LYS A 334 -49.95 44.47 -10.01
N GLN A 335 -49.80 43.85 -8.84
CA GLN A 335 -50.64 44.15 -7.67
C GLN A 335 -50.46 45.60 -7.18
N LEU A 336 -49.24 46.13 -7.24
CA LEU A 336 -48.96 47.51 -6.86
C LEU A 336 -49.63 48.48 -7.84
N ALA A 337 -49.57 48.22 -9.15
CA ALA A 337 -50.25 49.04 -10.15
C ALA A 337 -51.78 49.01 -9.98
N GLU A 338 -52.37 47.85 -9.68
CA GLU A 338 -53.80 47.72 -9.37
C GLU A 338 -54.17 48.53 -8.12
N LYS A 339 -53.38 48.41 -7.03
CA LYS A 339 -53.64 49.15 -5.79
C LYS A 339 -53.41 50.65 -5.91
N GLN A 340 -52.43 51.07 -6.72
CA GLN A 340 -52.19 52.48 -7.01
C GLN A 340 -53.36 53.06 -7.82
N ALA A 341 -53.83 52.35 -8.85
CA ALA A 341 -54.99 52.78 -9.62
C ALA A 341 -56.27 52.90 -8.76
N GLU A 342 -56.48 51.96 -7.83
CA GLU A 342 -57.58 52.01 -6.87
C GLU A 342 -57.46 53.20 -5.90
N ALA A 343 -56.25 53.48 -5.40
CA ALA A 343 -55.98 54.62 -4.53
C ALA A 343 -56.15 55.97 -5.26
N ASP A 344 -55.65 56.07 -6.50
CA ASP A 344 -55.79 57.27 -7.33
C ASP A 344 -57.27 57.55 -7.66
N ALA A 345 -58.06 56.50 -7.94
CA ALA A 345 -59.50 56.61 -8.15
C ALA A 345 -60.23 57.11 -6.89
N ALA A 346 -59.90 56.57 -5.72
CA ALA A 346 -60.46 57.03 -4.45
C ALA A 346 -60.10 58.49 -4.14
N LEU A 347 -58.85 58.91 -4.41
CA LEU A 347 -58.43 60.30 -4.25
C LEU A 347 -59.19 61.24 -5.20
N ALA A 348 -59.44 60.83 -6.45
CA ALA A 348 -60.24 61.59 -7.39
C ALA A 348 -61.68 61.77 -6.91
N GLU A 349 -62.28 60.72 -6.32
CA GLU A 349 -63.63 60.77 -5.75
C GLU A 349 -63.72 61.67 -4.51
N ILE A 350 -62.72 61.61 -3.62
CA ILE A 350 -62.61 62.52 -2.47
C ILE A 350 -62.47 63.97 -2.95
N THR A 351 -61.63 64.22 -3.97
CA THR A 351 -61.42 65.55 -4.54
C THR A 351 -62.72 66.10 -5.12
N LYS A 352 -63.46 65.28 -5.88
CA LYS A 352 -64.77 65.63 -6.43
C LYS A 352 -65.82 65.93 -5.35
N SER A 353 -65.83 65.12 -4.29
CA SER A 353 -66.73 65.33 -3.15
C SER A 353 -66.37 66.60 -2.38
N MET A 354 -65.08 66.90 -2.20
CA MET A 354 -64.58 68.13 -1.59
C MET A 354 -64.94 69.37 -2.42
N THR A 355 -64.77 69.34 -3.74
CA THR A 355 -65.14 70.47 -4.61
C THR A 355 -66.65 70.72 -4.56
N SER A 356 -67.46 69.66 -4.63
CA SER A 356 -68.92 69.78 -4.54
C SER A 356 -69.38 70.26 -3.16
N ALA A 357 -68.76 69.81 -2.07
CA ALA A 357 -69.05 70.30 -0.72
C ALA A 357 -68.67 71.78 -0.55
N ASN A 358 -67.56 72.23 -1.15
CA ASN A 358 -67.16 73.64 -1.15
C ASN A 358 -68.10 74.50 -2.00
N GLU A 359 -68.54 74.02 -3.16
CA GLU A 359 -69.57 74.69 -3.97
C GLU A 359 -70.87 74.86 -3.18
N GLN A 360 -71.36 73.78 -2.54
CA GLN A 360 -72.55 73.86 -1.68
C GLN A 360 -72.38 74.81 -0.50
N LYS A 361 -71.18 74.88 0.08
CA LYS A 361 -70.89 75.83 1.16
C LYS A 361 -70.90 77.27 0.66
N ALA A 362 -70.32 77.54 -0.52
CA ALA A 362 -70.36 78.86 -1.14
C ALA A 362 -71.79 79.29 -1.50
N ASP A 363 -72.60 78.37 -2.04
CA ASP A 363 -74.02 78.62 -2.33
C ASP A 363 -74.80 78.93 -1.04
N MET A 364 -74.52 78.21 0.05
CA MET A 364 -75.15 78.43 1.35
C MET A 364 -74.75 79.77 1.97
N GLU A 365 -73.49 80.20 1.84
CA GLU A 365 -73.02 81.53 2.27
C GLU A 365 -73.68 82.64 1.42
N GLY A 366 -73.84 82.44 0.12
CA GLY A 366 -74.58 83.33 -0.76
C GLY A 366 -76.06 83.46 -0.37
N LEU A 367 -76.73 82.34 -0.09
CA LEU A 367 -78.11 82.33 0.41
C LEU A 367 -78.25 83.03 1.76
N LYS A 368 -77.31 82.81 2.70
CA LYS A 368 -77.30 83.54 3.98
C LYS A 368 -77.23 85.05 3.80
N SER A 369 -76.32 85.53 2.96
CA SER A 369 -76.17 86.96 2.66
C SER A 369 -77.45 87.54 2.03
N ALA A 370 -78.08 86.81 1.10
CA ALA A 370 -79.35 87.22 0.51
C ALA A 370 -80.49 87.27 1.54
N THR A 371 -80.53 86.31 2.48
CA THR A 371 -81.54 86.26 3.54
C THR A 371 -81.34 87.38 4.56
N GLU A 372 -80.09 87.72 4.89
CA GLU A 372 -79.76 88.88 5.73
C GLU A 372 -80.17 90.20 5.06
N ALA A 373 -79.93 90.34 3.76
CA ALA A 373 -80.37 91.50 3.00
C ALA A 373 -81.90 91.61 2.90
N GLU A 374 -82.62 90.49 2.76
CA GLU A 374 -84.09 90.50 2.84
C GLU A 374 -84.59 90.84 4.24
N ASN A 375 -83.98 90.30 5.29
CA ASN A 375 -84.36 90.63 6.67
C ASN A 375 -84.19 92.12 6.96
N LEU A 376 -83.09 92.74 6.49
CA LEU A 376 -82.88 94.18 6.60
C LEU A 376 -83.98 94.98 5.87
N LYS A 377 -84.39 94.55 4.67
CA LYS A 377 -85.51 95.19 3.95
C LYS A 377 -86.84 95.04 4.67
N ILE A 378 -87.11 93.85 5.23
CA ILE A 378 -88.31 93.60 6.04
C ILE A 378 -88.29 94.51 7.27
N GLU A 379 -87.14 94.70 7.90
CA GLU A 379 -86.97 95.54 9.09
C GLU A 379 -87.13 97.05 8.78
N GLU A 380 -86.66 97.51 7.61
CA GLU A 380 -86.97 98.85 7.09
C GLU A 380 -88.46 99.04 6.80
N GLN A 381 -89.10 98.07 6.13
CA GLN A 381 -90.54 98.11 5.89
C GLN A 381 -91.33 98.11 7.20
N LYS A 382 -90.87 97.36 8.21
CA LYS A 382 -91.48 97.34 9.54
C LYS A 382 -91.38 98.69 10.23
N LYS A 383 -90.20 99.34 10.19
CA LYS A 383 -90.02 100.71 10.72
C LYS A 383 -90.91 101.73 10.03
N LEU A 384 -91.11 101.59 8.71
CA LEU A 384 -91.99 102.48 7.95
C LEU A 384 -93.47 102.29 8.36
N ILE A 385 -93.91 101.04 8.54
CA ILE A 385 -95.26 100.72 9.04
C ILE A 385 -95.46 101.24 10.47
N ASP A 386 -94.46 101.09 11.35
CA ASP A 386 -94.51 101.61 12.72
C ASP A 386 -94.55 103.15 12.75
N GLN A 387 -93.85 103.84 11.84
CA GLN A 387 -93.96 105.29 11.68
C GLN A 387 -95.34 105.71 11.20
N GLN A 388 -95.92 105.02 10.21
CA GLN A 388 -97.28 105.29 9.71
C GLN A 388 -98.36 105.04 10.78
N LEU A 389 -98.20 104.02 11.61
CA LEU A 389 -99.06 103.77 12.77
C LEU A 389 -98.93 104.86 13.84
N SER A 390 -97.73 105.42 14.03
CA SER A 390 -97.50 106.51 14.98
C SER A 390 -98.17 107.84 14.55
N GLU A 391 -98.27 108.12 13.25
CA GLU A 391 -98.99 109.28 12.72
C GLU A 391 -100.51 109.14 12.87
N LEU A 392 -101.05 107.93 12.81
CA LEU A 392 -102.47 107.64 13.06
C LEU A 392 -102.87 107.75 14.56
N SER A 393 -101.91 107.71 15.47
CA SER A 393 -102.14 107.79 16.92
C SER A 393 -102.16 109.22 17.49
N ARG A 394 -102.17 110.25 16.63
CA ARG A 394 -102.17 111.68 17.01
C ARG A 394 -103.40 112.46 16.50
N CYS A 395 -104.54 111.79 16.40
CA CYS A 395 -105.87 112.41 16.37
C CYS A 395 -106.35 112.74 17.78
#